data_AF-A0A1H7TQB6-F1
#
_entry.id   AF-A0A1H7TQB6-F1
#
_cell.length_a   1.000
_cell.length_b   1.000
_cell.length_c   1.000
_cell.angle_alpha   90.00
_cell.angle_beta   90.00
_cell.angle_gamma   90.00
#
_symmetry.space_group_name_H-M   'P 1'
#
loop_
_entity.id
_entity.type
_entity.pdbx_description
1 polymer ?
#
loop_
_entity_poly.entity_id
_entity_poly.type
_entity_poly.pdbx_seq_one_letter_code
_entity_poly.pdbx_strand_id
1 'polypeptide(L)'
;MKTNIKQRAFLAFMILFFSCGNDDDTVINQNPEDFNVNVEVSEKGLAIRLTWDAPIEPDGDALTYDVTIDSSIILENTTSLSHVFRASAYNTTQSGTIIAKDGKGGESSSTFTFTTSSLVNIPDANFEQALINFGTDTDNMINGQISIQDALAADFLSMNNANINDVTGIEAFTNLISLSCVGNNLTTLNISKNTNLLTLNCSNNQLTQLDLSNNTAIEDFNSFNNNLIQLDVTNNTNLKTLYAADNQLTEIDISNNTSLIELSFQDNNLIAIDLTNNTNLEELFLDNNNLTQLDVSNNSVLEQFECDNNDLSTLNLKNGNNTILDARALNNPNLTIICVDQLPPLFNTLLIDPGVTFTTTCN
;
A
#
# COMPACT_ATOMS: atom_id res chain seq x y z
N MET A 1 -0.82 -42.00 -62.03
CA MET A 1 -1.75 -42.98 -62.63
C MET A 1 -2.34 -43.85 -61.53
N LYS A 2 -3.69 -43.88 -61.45
CA LYS A 2 -4.55 -44.99 -61.00
C LYS A 2 -4.41 -45.51 -59.56
N THR A 3 -5.33 -45.15 -58.66
CA THR A 3 -6.63 -45.80 -58.31
C THR A 3 -6.56 -46.99 -57.34
N ASN A 4 -7.20 -46.79 -56.18
CA ASN A 4 -8.33 -47.54 -55.61
C ASN A 4 -8.26 -49.07 -55.29
N ILE A 5 -8.66 -49.34 -54.04
CA ILE A 5 -9.72 -50.29 -53.57
C ILE A 5 -9.47 -51.80 -53.71
N LYS A 6 -9.60 -52.52 -52.58
CA LYS A 6 -10.57 -53.64 -52.28
C LYS A 6 -10.07 -54.44 -51.06
N GLN A 7 -10.75 -54.45 -49.90
CA GLN A 7 -11.96 -55.22 -49.52
C GLN A 7 -11.86 -56.75 -49.76
N ARG A 8 -12.00 -57.53 -48.66
CA ARG A 8 -12.79 -58.80 -48.47
C ARG A 8 -12.29 -59.51 -47.20
N ALA A 9 -13.05 -59.67 -46.12
CA ALA A 9 -14.27 -60.47 -45.90
C ALA A 9 -14.01 -61.99 -45.77
N PHE A 10 -14.26 -62.56 -44.59
CA PHE A 10 -14.62 -63.96 -44.27
C PHE A 10 -14.80 -64.02 -42.74
N LEU A 11 -15.77 -64.65 -42.08
CA LEU A 11 -17.05 -65.28 -42.42
C LEU A 11 -17.75 -65.51 -41.05
N ALA A 12 -19.05 -65.32 -41.01
CA ALA A 12 -19.92 -65.53 -39.86
C ALA A 12 -19.85 -66.95 -39.28
N PHE A 13 -19.97 -67.07 -37.96
CA PHE A 13 -20.56 -68.24 -37.31
C PHE A 13 -21.74 -67.79 -36.46
N MET A 14 -22.92 -68.03 -37.02
CA MET A 14 -24.23 -67.85 -36.40
C MET A 14 -24.47 -69.07 -35.51
N ILE A 15 -24.57 -68.89 -34.19
CA ILE A 15 -25.14 -69.89 -33.29
C ILE A 15 -26.39 -69.27 -32.69
N LEU A 16 -27.52 -69.63 -33.31
CA LEU A 16 -28.86 -69.46 -32.77
C LEU A 16 -29.05 -70.45 -31.62
N PHE A 17 -29.13 -69.96 -30.39
CA PHE A 17 -29.88 -70.64 -29.34
C PHE A 17 -31.23 -69.93 -29.21
N PHE A 18 -32.28 -70.58 -29.72
CA PHE A 18 -33.65 -70.30 -29.30
C PHE A 18 -33.81 -70.85 -27.89
N SER A 19 -33.87 -69.96 -26.90
CA SER A 19 -34.45 -70.24 -25.60
C SER A 19 -35.41 -69.09 -25.29
N CYS A 20 -36.71 -69.37 -25.32
CA CYS A 20 -37.74 -68.44 -24.90
C CYS A 20 -37.59 -68.18 -23.39
N GLY A 21 -37.18 -66.97 -23.05
CA GLY A 21 -37.19 -66.44 -21.68
C GLY A 21 -37.12 -64.93 -21.72
N ASN A 22 -38.28 -64.28 -21.66
CA ASN A 22 -38.53 -62.86 -21.41
C ASN A 22 -37.48 -61.87 -21.93
N ASP A 23 -37.74 -61.27 -23.09
CA ASP A 23 -37.13 -60.00 -23.50
C ASP A 23 -37.59 -58.89 -22.55
N ASP A 24 -36.92 -58.74 -21.40
CA ASP A 24 -36.69 -57.41 -20.84
C ASP A 24 -35.38 -56.93 -21.46
N ASP A 25 -35.48 -56.07 -22.47
CA ASP A 25 -34.35 -55.21 -22.87
C ASP A 25 -34.05 -54.29 -21.68
N THR A 26 -33.32 -54.80 -20.69
CA THR A 26 -32.82 -53.97 -19.59
C THR A 26 -31.72 -53.10 -20.18
N VAL A 27 -32.07 -51.89 -20.59
CA VAL A 27 -31.09 -50.83 -20.88
C VAL A 27 -30.18 -50.72 -19.65
N ILE A 28 -28.89 -50.98 -19.81
CA ILE A 28 -27.92 -50.89 -18.72
C ILE A 28 -27.67 -49.40 -18.47
N ASN A 29 -28.06 -48.94 -17.28
CA ASN A 29 -27.80 -47.58 -16.81
C ASN A 29 -26.29 -47.30 -16.75
N GLN A 30 -25.84 -46.29 -17.49
CA GLN A 30 -24.47 -45.82 -17.54
C GLN A 30 -24.28 -44.69 -16.54
N ASN A 31 -23.06 -44.57 -16.01
CA ASN A 31 -22.77 -43.46 -15.12
C ASN A 31 -22.59 -42.17 -15.94
N PRO A 32 -22.87 -41.00 -15.34
CA PRO A 32 -22.46 -39.72 -15.91
C PRO A 32 -20.94 -39.69 -16.15
N GLU A 33 -20.48 -38.95 -17.15
CA GLU A 33 -19.04 -38.78 -17.43
C GLU A 33 -18.34 -37.92 -16.36
N ASP A 34 -17.01 -37.82 -16.46
CA ASP A 34 -16.19 -36.95 -15.63
C ASP A 34 -16.43 -35.46 -15.96
N PHE A 35 -16.30 -34.59 -14.96
CA PHE A 35 -16.48 -33.15 -15.10
C PHE A 35 -15.49 -32.36 -14.24
N ASN A 36 -15.31 -31.08 -14.56
CA ASN A 36 -14.41 -30.19 -13.84
C ASN A 36 -15.17 -29.28 -12.86
N VAL A 37 -14.50 -28.95 -11.77
CA VAL A 37 -14.96 -27.96 -10.79
C VAL A 37 -13.99 -26.79 -10.78
N ASN A 38 -14.54 -25.59 -10.89
CA ASN A 38 -13.82 -24.34 -10.68
C ASN A 38 -14.17 -23.78 -9.29
N VAL A 39 -13.15 -23.25 -8.62
CA VAL A 39 -13.25 -22.73 -7.25
C VAL A 39 -12.71 -21.31 -7.22
N GLU A 40 -13.54 -20.39 -6.76
CA GLU A 40 -13.18 -19.00 -6.55
C GLU A 40 -13.35 -18.66 -5.06
N VAL A 41 -12.25 -18.26 -4.41
CA VAL A 41 -12.28 -17.67 -3.07
C VAL A 41 -12.52 -16.18 -3.25
N SER A 42 -13.52 -15.63 -2.57
CA SER A 42 -13.79 -14.19 -2.63
C SER A 42 -12.61 -13.38 -2.07
N GLU A 43 -12.53 -12.11 -2.46
CA GLU A 43 -11.54 -11.16 -1.93
C GLU A 43 -11.56 -11.11 -0.39
N LYS A 44 -12.74 -11.29 0.23
CA LYS A 44 -12.92 -11.31 1.69
C LYS A 44 -12.46 -12.62 2.37
N GLY A 45 -11.93 -13.57 1.60
CA GLY A 45 -11.25 -14.77 2.08
C GLY A 45 -12.10 -15.92 2.64
N LEU A 46 -13.40 -15.70 2.91
CA LEU A 46 -14.29 -16.73 3.47
C LEU A 46 -15.42 -17.19 2.55
N ALA A 47 -15.84 -16.40 1.56
CA ALA A 47 -16.91 -16.84 0.67
C ALA A 47 -16.29 -17.63 -0.49
N ILE A 48 -16.77 -18.86 -0.68
CA ILE A 48 -16.28 -19.77 -1.72
C ILE A 48 -17.39 -19.94 -2.74
N ARG A 49 -17.09 -19.61 -4.00
CA ARG A 49 -17.95 -19.90 -5.14
C ARG A 49 -17.42 -21.14 -5.84
N LEU A 50 -18.28 -22.14 -5.92
CA LEU A 50 -18.07 -23.32 -6.74
C LEU A 50 -18.89 -23.17 -8.03
N THR A 51 -18.27 -23.47 -9.16
CA THR A 51 -18.97 -23.68 -10.43
C THR A 51 -18.48 -24.97 -11.05
N TRP A 52 -19.35 -25.70 -11.74
CA TRP A 52 -18.96 -26.94 -12.40
C TRP A 52 -19.71 -27.12 -13.72
N ASP A 53 -19.08 -27.85 -14.63
CA ASP A 53 -19.72 -28.21 -15.89
C ASP A 53 -20.72 -29.35 -15.64
N ALA A 54 -21.86 -29.32 -16.34
CA ALA A 54 -22.75 -30.47 -16.35
C ALA A 54 -22.04 -31.64 -17.07
N PRO A 55 -21.84 -32.79 -16.41
CA PRO A 55 -21.27 -33.96 -17.09
C PRO A 55 -22.23 -34.44 -18.18
N ILE A 56 -21.65 -35.08 -19.18
CA ILE A 56 -22.44 -35.76 -20.21
C ILE A 56 -23.05 -37.00 -19.57
N GLU A 57 -24.38 -37.14 -19.66
CA GLU A 57 -25.10 -38.33 -19.21
C GLU A 57 -25.47 -39.15 -20.48
N PRO A 58 -24.91 -40.37 -20.65
CA PRO A 58 -25.10 -41.17 -21.87
C PRO A 58 -26.52 -41.64 -22.16
N ASP A 59 -27.34 -41.84 -21.13
CA ASP A 59 -28.71 -42.38 -21.24
C ASP A 59 -29.79 -41.29 -21.42
N GLY A 60 -29.41 -40.01 -21.31
CA GLY A 60 -30.28 -38.84 -21.37
C GLY A 60 -31.08 -38.55 -20.08
N ASP A 61 -30.70 -39.17 -18.96
CA ASP A 61 -31.30 -38.97 -17.65
C ASP A 61 -30.96 -37.59 -17.06
N ALA A 62 -31.87 -37.09 -16.22
CA ALA A 62 -31.71 -35.79 -15.58
C ALA A 62 -30.73 -35.88 -14.41
N LEU A 63 -29.71 -35.03 -14.41
CA LEU A 63 -28.71 -34.99 -13.35
C LEU A 63 -29.14 -34.13 -12.16
N THR A 64 -28.79 -34.63 -10.97
CA THR A 64 -28.78 -33.86 -9.72
C THR A 64 -27.39 -33.90 -9.10
N TYR A 65 -27.08 -32.94 -8.24
CA TYR A 65 -25.76 -32.79 -7.64
C TYR A 65 -25.83 -32.71 -6.12
N ASP A 66 -24.91 -33.41 -5.47
CA ASP A 66 -24.57 -33.22 -4.06
C ASP A 66 -23.19 -32.57 -3.96
N VAL A 67 -23.02 -31.69 -2.98
CA VAL A 67 -21.73 -31.06 -2.68
C VAL A 67 -21.37 -31.40 -1.24
N THR A 68 -20.16 -31.92 -1.05
CA THR A 68 -19.60 -32.26 0.26
C THR A 68 -18.32 -31.48 0.53
N ILE A 69 -18.06 -31.16 1.80
CA ILE A 69 -16.79 -30.61 2.30
C ILE A 69 -16.42 -31.38 3.56
N ASP A 70 -15.20 -31.90 3.62
CA ASP A 70 -14.71 -32.75 4.73
C ASP A 70 -15.75 -33.82 5.14
N SER A 71 -16.35 -34.46 4.12
CA SER A 71 -17.40 -35.48 4.24
C SER A 71 -18.76 -35.02 4.77
N SER A 72 -18.97 -33.72 4.99
CA SER A 72 -20.28 -33.15 5.34
C SER A 72 -21.01 -32.65 4.10
N ILE A 73 -22.27 -33.04 3.90
CA ILE A 73 -23.12 -32.54 2.81
C ILE A 73 -23.50 -31.08 3.10
N ILE A 74 -23.19 -30.18 2.16
CA ILE A 74 -23.55 -28.76 2.24
C ILE A 74 -24.64 -28.37 1.23
N LEU A 75 -24.84 -29.19 0.20
CA LEU A 75 -25.89 -29.06 -0.79
C LEU A 75 -26.28 -30.46 -1.27
N GLU A 76 -27.57 -30.72 -1.39
CA GLU A 76 -28.09 -32.04 -1.77
C GLU A 76 -29.14 -31.92 -2.87
N ASN A 77 -29.11 -32.83 -3.83
CA ASN A 77 -30.09 -33.00 -4.91
C ASN A 77 -30.39 -31.70 -5.68
N THR A 78 -29.39 -30.83 -5.86
CA THR A 78 -29.56 -29.59 -6.64
C THR A 78 -29.51 -29.88 -8.13
N THR A 79 -30.14 -29.02 -8.93
CA THR A 79 -29.94 -28.98 -10.40
C THR A 79 -29.11 -27.79 -10.85
N SER A 80 -28.69 -26.94 -9.90
CA SER A 80 -27.81 -25.81 -10.19
C SER A 80 -26.38 -26.28 -10.46
N LEU A 81 -25.66 -25.54 -11.30
CA LEU A 81 -24.24 -25.76 -11.62
C LEU A 81 -23.29 -24.82 -10.86
N SER A 82 -23.82 -24.21 -9.79
CA SER A 82 -23.05 -23.33 -8.93
C SER A 82 -23.58 -23.35 -7.52
N HIS A 83 -22.69 -23.11 -6.57
CA HIS A 83 -23.04 -22.92 -5.18
C HIS A 83 -22.07 -21.94 -4.52
N VAL A 84 -22.59 -21.09 -3.64
CA VAL A 84 -21.77 -20.21 -2.82
C VAL A 84 -22.02 -20.55 -1.36
N PHE A 85 -20.94 -20.82 -0.63
CA PHE A 85 -20.98 -21.05 0.81
C PHE A 85 -19.91 -20.20 1.49
N ARG A 86 -19.99 -20.11 2.82
CA ARG A 86 -19.00 -19.42 3.64
C ARG A 86 -18.22 -20.43 4.48
N ALA A 87 -16.90 -20.39 4.40
CA ALA A 87 -16.03 -21.19 5.24
C ALA A 87 -16.10 -20.74 6.71
N SER A 88 -15.78 -21.65 7.63
CA SER A 88 -15.91 -21.44 9.08
C SER A 88 -14.69 -20.76 9.73
N ALA A 89 -13.53 -20.77 9.08
CA ALA A 89 -12.30 -20.21 9.61
C ALA A 89 -11.35 -19.76 8.49
N TYR A 90 -10.57 -18.72 8.78
CA TYR A 90 -9.44 -18.24 7.95
C TYR A 90 -8.23 -19.18 8.07
N ASN A 91 -7.28 -19.10 7.12
CA ASN A 91 -6.09 -19.95 7.08
C ASN A 91 -6.36 -21.47 7.11
N THR A 92 -7.52 -21.91 6.63
CA THR A 92 -7.86 -23.34 6.52
C THR A 92 -7.87 -23.78 5.06
N THR A 93 -7.24 -24.94 4.81
CA THR A 93 -7.38 -25.67 3.56
C THR A 93 -8.36 -26.81 3.78
N GLN A 94 -9.41 -26.87 2.95
CA GLN A 94 -10.42 -27.93 3.00
C GLN A 94 -10.57 -28.57 1.62
N SER A 95 -11.05 -29.82 1.63
CA SER A 95 -11.31 -30.57 0.40
C SER A 95 -12.79 -30.92 0.33
N GLY A 96 -13.33 -30.92 -0.88
CA GLY A 96 -14.71 -31.25 -1.13
C GLY A 96 -14.89 -32.10 -2.38
N THR A 97 -16.11 -32.56 -2.58
CA THR A 97 -16.49 -33.37 -3.73
C THR A 97 -17.87 -32.96 -4.20
N ILE A 98 -18.01 -32.78 -5.51
CA ILE A 98 -19.30 -32.66 -6.18
C ILE A 98 -19.62 -34.03 -6.78
N ILE A 99 -20.81 -34.54 -6.50
CA ILE A 99 -21.27 -35.85 -6.97
C ILE A 99 -22.46 -35.60 -7.89
N ALA A 100 -22.34 -35.97 -9.17
CA ALA A 100 -23.43 -35.97 -10.14
C ALA A 100 -24.15 -37.32 -10.10
N LYS A 101 -25.48 -37.29 -9.99
CA LYS A 101 -26.34 -38.48 -9.84
C LYS A 101 -27.45 -38.46 -10.89
N ASP A 102 -27.66 -39.59 -11.57
CA ASP A 102 -28.70 -39.76 -12.61
C ASP A 102 -30.10 -40.12 -12.05
N GLY A 103 -30.21 -40.40 -10.74
CA GLY A 103 -31.45 -40.84 -10.10
C GLY A 103 -31.85 -42.30 -10.39
N LYS A 104 -31.00 -43.06 -11.09
CA LYS A 104 -31.09 -44.50 -11.39
C LYS A 104 -29.99 -45.32 -10.72
N GLY A 105 -29.02 -44.65 -10.10
CA GLY A 105 -27.96 -45.26 -9.30
C GLY A 105 -26.57 -45.13 -9.93
N GLY A 106 -26.44 -44.47 -11.07
CA GLY A 106 -25.17 -44.09 -11.66
C GLY A 106 -24.70 -42.74 -11.12
N GLU A 107 -23.40 -42.67 -10.83
CA GLU A 107 -22.76 -41.50 -10.24
C GLU A 107 -21.39 -41.24 -10.85
N SER A 108 -21.03 -39.97 -10.95
CA SER A 108 -19.65 -39.52 -11.14
C SER A 108 -19.33 -38.41 -10.16
N SER A 109 -18.04 -38.19 -9.89
CA SER A 109 -17.64 -37.22 -8.88
C SER A 109 -16.39 -36.47 -9.28
N SER A 110 -16.32 -35.20 -8.88
CA SER A 110 -15.15 -34.36 -9.08
C SER A 110 -14.78 -33.70 -7.76
N THR A 111 -13.50 -33.78 -7.41
CA THR A 111 -12.96 -33.24 -6.15
C THR A 111 -12.44 -31.82 -6.34
N PHE A 112 -12.53 -31.02 -5.28
CA PHE A 112 -11.96 -29.67 -5.27
C PHE A 112 -11.29 -29.37 -3.94
N THR A 113 -10.38 -28.38 -3.94
CA THR A 113 -9.73 -27.87 -2.73
C THR A 113 -9.77 -26.36 -2.72
N PHE A 114 -9.93 -25.75 -1.55
CA PHE A 114 -9.80 -24.30 -1.37
C PHE A 114 -9.00 -23.99 -0.12
N THR A 115 -8.35 -22.83 -0.11
CA THR A 115 -7.67 -22.29 1.08
C THR A 115 -8.22 -20.90 1.37
N THR A 116 -8.77 -20.71 2.55
CA THR A 116 -9.23 -19.38 3.02
C THR A 116 -8.04 -18.49 3.35
N SER A 117 -8.17 -17.20 3.14
CA SER A 117 -7.12 -16.21 3.33
C SER A 117 -6.52 -16.13 4.73
N SER A 118 -5.33 -15.53 4.81
CA SER A 118 -4.70 -15.13 6.07
C SER A 118 -5.28 -13.84 6.65
N LEU A 119 -5.05 -13.66 7.95
CA LEU A 119 -5.48 -12.48 8.70
C LEU A 119 -4.27 -11.65 9.13
N VAL A 120 -4.49 -10.36 9.27
CA VAL A 120 -3.56 -9.38 9.82
C VAL A 120 -4.11 -8.96 11.19
N ASN A 121 -3.26 -9.01 12.22
CA ASN A 121 -3.64 -8.59 13.57
C ASN A 121 -3.62 -7.06 13.66
N ILE A 122 -4.74 -6.46 14.08
CA ILE A 122 -4.96 -5.02 14.24
C ILE A 122 -5.43 -4.76 15.69
N PRO A 123 -4.53 -4.69 16.68
CA PRO A 123 -4.90 -4.71 18.09
C PRO A 123 -5.53 -3.41 18.59
N ASP A 124 -5.27 -2.27 17.93
CA ASP A 124 -5.88 -0.99 18.25
C ASP A 124 -7.25 -0.89 17.57
N ALA A 125 -8.32 -0.91 18.38
CA ALA A 125 -9.69 -0.83 17.89
C ALA A 125 -10.01 0.48 17.16
N ASN A 126 -9.30 1.58 17.45
CA ASN A 126 -9.46 2.83 16.70
C ASN A 126 -8.78 2.74 15.33
N PHE A 127 -7.64 2.03 15.23
CA PHE A 127 -7.02 1.74 13.93
C PHE A 127 -7.94 0.87 13.08
N GLU A 128 -8.47 -0.22 13.63
CA GLU A 128 -9.43 -1.08 12.94
C GLU A 128 -10.69 -0.31 12.54
N GLN A 129 -11.25 0.50 13.44
CA GLN A 129 -12.39 1.35 13.12
C GLN A 129 -12.08 2.37 12.01
N ALA A 130 -10.86 2.91 11.96
CA ALA A 130 -10.42 3.79 10.88
C ALA A 130 -10.34 3.04 9.54
N LEU A 131 -9.84 1.80 9.54
CA LEU A 131 -9.83 0.93 8.36
C LEU A 131 -11.25 0.62 7.88
N ILE A 132 -12.20 0.37 8.78
CA ILE A 132 -13.62 0.18 8.44
C ILE A 132 -14.19 1.46 7.82
N ASN A 133 -13.97 2.63 8.45
CA ASN A 133 -14.49 3.91 7.97
C ASN A 133 -13.94 4.30 6.61
N PHE A 134 -12.68 3.93 6.34
CA PHE A 134 -12.02 4.14 5.06
C PHE A 134 -12.49 3.13 4.00
N GLY A 135 -13.10 2.02 4.40
CA GLY A 135 -13.57 0.95 3.53
C GLY A 135 -12.52 -0.10 3.20
N THR A 136 -11.37 -0.08 3.88
CA THR A 136 -10.34 -1.13 3.77
C THR A 136 -10.79 -2.40 4.46
N ASP A 137 -11.25 -2.32 5.72
CA ASP A 137 -11.77 -3.49 6.41
C ASP A 137 -13.17 -3.82 5.90
N THR A 138 -13.26 -4.82 5.03
CA THR A 138 -14.47 -5.11 4.28
C THR A 138 -15.47 -5.98 5.02
N ASP A 139 -15.12 -6.52 6.20
CA ASP A 139 -16.05 -7.28 7.04
C ASP A 139 -16.88 -6.37 7.98
N ASN A 140 -16.41 -5.14 8.19
CA ASN A 140 -17.03 -4.10 9.02
C ASN A 140 -17.22 -4.49 10.49
N MET A 141 -16.35 -5.35 11.04
CA MET A 141 -16.39 -5.78 12.42
C MET A 141 -15.11 -5.36 13.14
N ILE A 142 -15.26 -4.66 14.27
CA ILE A 142 -14.12 -4.42 15.18
C ILE A 142 -13.83 -5.72 15.92
N ASN A 143 -12.91 -6.54 15.42
CA ASN A 143 -12.60 -7.87 15.92
C ASN A 143 -11.09 -8.09 16.15
N GLY A 144 -10.29 -7.05 16.01
CA GLY A 144 -8.84 -7.02 16.18
C GLY A 144 -8.06 -7.52 14.96
N GLN A 145 -8.67 -7.60 13.78
CA GLN A 145 -8.05 -8.21 12.60
C GLN A 145 -8.72 -7.80 11.28
N ILE A 146 -7.96 -7.85 10.19
CA ILE A 146 -8.48 -7.73 8.82
C ILE A 146 -8.00 -8.91 7.97
N SER A 147 -8.61 -9.11 6.80
CA SER A 147 -8.04 -10.08 5.85
C SER A 147 -6.75 -9.55 5.23
N ILE A 148 -5.83 -10.45 4.86
CA ILE A 148 -4.60 -10.05 4.16
C ILE A 148 -4.92 -9.43 2.78
N GLN A 149 -6.02 -9.80 2.14
CA GLN A 149 -6.43 -9.20 0.87
C GLN A 149 -6.86 -7.76 1.06
N ASP A 150 -7.56 -7.43 2.14
CA ASP A 150 -7.92 -6.04 2.46
C ASP A 150 -6.66 -5.17 2.56
N ALA A 151 -5.63 -5.66 3.27
CA ALA A 151 -4.34 -4.98 3.40
C ALA A 151 -3.59 -4.86 2.06
N LEU A 152 -3.58 -5.92 1.25
CA LEU A 152 -2.89 -5.95 -0.04
C LEU A 152 -3.62 -5.17 -1.15
N ALA A 153 -4.93 -4.97 -1.01
CA ALA A 153 -5.72 -4.18 -1.95
C ALA A 153 -5.56 -2.66 -1.75
N ALA A 154 -5.08 -2.23 -0.57
CA ALA A 154 -4.87 -0.83 -0.26
C ALA A 154 -3.55 -0.30 -0.85
N ASP A 155 -3.66 0.66 -1.77
CA ASP A 155 -2.54 1.47 -2.30
C ASP A 155 -2.51 2.89 -1.69
N PHE A 156 -3.61 3.33 -1.10
CA PHE A 156 -3.75 4.59 -0.37
C PHE A 156 -4.49 4.35 0.94
N LEU A 157 -4.02 4.99 2.02
CA LEU A 157 -4.66 4.92 3.33
C LEU A 157 -4.58 6.26 4.07
N SER A 158 -5.74 6.74 4.54
CA SER A 158 -5.84 7.95 5.36
C SER A 158 -6.66 7.69 6.62
N MET A 159 -6.01 7.88 7.78
CA MET A 159 -6.54 7.53 9.10
C MET A 159 -6.36 8.70 10.08
N ASN A 160 -6.71 9.89 9.62
CA ASN A 160 -6.44 11.12 10.33
C ASN A 160 -7.43 11.36 11.47
N ASN A 161 -6.94 11.91 12.60
CA ASN A 161 -7.75 12.34 13.74
C ASN A 161 -8.65 11.23 14.33
N ALA A 162 -8.15 9.99 14.33
CA ALA A 162 -8.90 8.80 14.75
C ALA A 162 -8.57 8.36 16.19
N ASN A 163 -7.71 9.10 16.91
CA ASN A 163 -7.22 8.75 18.25
C ASN A 163 -6.50 7.38 18.28
N ILE A 164 -5.79 7.03 17.22
CA ILE A 164 -5.01 5.80 17.09
C ILE A 164 -3.74 5.91 17.95
N ASN A 165 -3.40 4.86 18.70
CA ASN A 165 -2.19 4.81 19.52
C ASN A 165 -1.18 3.80 18.96
N ASP A 166 -1.67 2.76 18.29
CA ASP A 166 -0.86 1.69 17.72
C ASP A 166 -1.36 1.32 16.32
N VAL A 167 -0.44 1.28 15.36
CA VAL A 167 -0.71 0.89 13.96
C VAL A 167 -0.16 -0.50 13.63
N THR A 168 0.11 -1.34 14.64
CA THR A 168 0.50 -2.74 14.46
C THR A 168 -0.42 -3.41 13.43
N GLY A 169 0.20 -4.02 12.41
CA GLY A 169 -0.47 -4.63 11.27
C GLY A 169 -0.36 -3.80 9.99
N ILE A 170 0.01 -2.51 10.06
CA ILE A 170 0.30 -1.68 8.89
C ILE A 170 1.42 -2.27 8.02
N GLU A 171 2.30 -3.08 8.60
CA GLU A 171 3.38 -3.77 7.90
C GLU A 171 2.87 -4.78 6.84
N ALA A 172 1.60 -5.21 6.93
CA ALA A 172 0.98 -6.09 5.95
C ALA A 172 0.53 -5.35 4.67
N PHE A 173 0.47 -4.02 4.69
CA PHE A 173 0.02 -3.18 3.59
C PHE A 173 1.17 -2.94 2.59
N THR A 174 1.72 -4.01 2.02
CA THR A 174 2.96 -3.95 1.23
C THR A 174 2.81 -3.24 -0.12
N ASN A 175 1.57 -3.05 -0.58
CA ASN A 175 1.26 -2.33 -1.82
C ASN A 175 0.96 -0.84 -1.58
N LEU A 176 1.08 -0.36 -0.34
CA LEU A 176 0.77 1.02 0.02
C LEU A 176 1.75 2.00 -0.63
N ILE A 177 1.19 2.97 -1.35
CA ILE A 177 1.88 4.06 -2.06
C ILE A 177 1.78 5.36 -1.26
N SER A 178 0.68 5.59 -0.54
CA SER A 178 0.50 6.79 0.25
C SER A 178 -0.18 6.50 1.59
N LEU A 179 0.43 7.00 2.67
CA LEU A 179 -0.03 6.84 4.05
C LEU A 179 -0.17 8.20 4.74
N SER A 180 -1.38 8.48 5.25
CA SER A 180 -1.67 9.62 6.11
C SER A 180 -2.22 9.12 7.46
N CYS A 181 -1.54 9.47 8.55
CA CYS A 181 -1.92 9.12 9.93
C CYS A 181 -1.90 10.35 10.86
N VAL A 182 -2.31 11.50 10.32
CA VAL A 182 -2.22 12.82 10.96
C VAL A 182 -3.10 12.93 12.19
N GLY A 183 -2.63 13.59 13.24
CA GLY A 183 -3.49 13.94 14.38
C GLY A 183 -3.88 12.73 15.22
N ASN A 184 -2.96 11.79 15.41
CA ASN A 184 -3.15 10.62 16.26
C ASN A 184 -2.22 10.70 17.48
N ASN A 185 -2.17 9.63 18.27
CA ASN A 185 -1.36 9.54 19.48
C ASN A 185 -0.19 8.56 19.31
N LEU A 186 0.35 8.46 18.08
CA LEU A 186 1.40 7.49 17.78
C LEU A 186 2.71 7.88 18.46
N THR A 187 3.23 7.01 19.32
CA THR A 187 4.59 7.13 19.88
C THR A 187 5.63 6.40 19.04
N THR A 188 5.19 5.45 18.22
CA THR A 188 6.02 4.67 17.28
C THR A 188 5.28 4.47 15.98
N LEU A 189 6.02 4.42 14.87
CA LEU A 189 5.49 4.11 13.54
C LEU A 189 6.46 3.15 12.85
N ASN A 190 6.06 1.89 12.68
CA ASN A 190 6.83 0.90 11.95
C ASN A 190 6.27 0.72 10.54
N ILE A 191 6.97 1.28 9.56
CA ILE A 191 6.60 1.19 8.13
C ILE A 191 7.69 0.50 7.30
N SER A 192 8.55 -0.28 7.95
CA SER A 192 9.71 -0.94 7.32
C SER A 192 9.35 -1.92 6.19
N LYS A 193 8.08 -2.36 6.11
CA LYS A 193 7.55 -3.24 5.06
C LYS A 193 6.78 -2.50 3.96
N ASN A 194 6.45 -1.23 4.16
CA ASN A 194 5.74 -0.40 3.19
C ASN A 194 6.76 0.27 2.24
N THR A 195 7.59 -0.54 1.58
CA THR A 195 8.75 -0.07 0.79
C THR A 195 8.36 0.67 -0.49
N ASN A 196 7.08 0.59 -0.90
CA ASN A 196 6.53 1.27 -2.07
C ASN A 196 5.96 2.66 -1.76
N LEU A 197 6.05 3.14 -0.51
CA LEU A 197 5.55 4.46 -0.14
C LEU A 197 6.28 5.57 -0.90
N LEU A 198 5.49 6.41 -1.56
CA LEU A 198 5.91 7.67 -2.20
C LEU A 198 5.56 8.86 -1.31
N THR A 199 4.45 8.79 -0.58
CA THR A 199 3.98 9.88 0.29
C THR A 199 3.75 9.37 1.70
N LEU A 200 4.34 10.06 2.67
CA LEU A 200 4.13 9.81 4.10
C LEU A 200 3.77 11.11 4.82
N ASN A 201 2.61 11.14 5.45
CA ASN A 201 2.24 12.19 6.38
C ASN A 201 1.88 11.61 7.76
N CYS A 202 2.80 11.78 8.71
CA CYS A 202 2.64 11.39 10.11
C CYS A 202 2.62 12.59 11.07
N SER A 203 2.27 13.78 10.56
CA SER A 203 2.22 15.01 11.34
C SER A 203 1.23 14.96 12.52
N ASN A 204 1.46 15.79 13.53
CA ASN A 204 0.63 15.90 14.73
C ASN A 204 0.49 14.53 15.45
N ASN A 205 1.63 13.96 15.81
CA ASN A 205 1.72 12.73 16.60
C ASN A 205 2.72 12.94 17.77
N GLN A 206 3.17 11.86 18.40
CA GLN A 206 4.08 11.91 19.55
C GLN A 206 5.37 11.12 19.26
N LEU A 207 5.78 11.03 17.98
CA LEU A 207 6.94 10.24 17.56
C LEU A 207 8.22 10.87 18.10
N THR A 208 9.06 10.08 18.78
CA THR A 208 10.40 10.50 19.23
C THR A 208 11.50 10.06 18.27
N GLN A 209 11.20 9.07 17.43
CA GLN A 209 12.08 8.51 16.42
C GLN A 209 11.24 7.98 15.26
N LEU A 210 11.82 7.97 14.06
CA LEU A 210 11.24 7.37 12.87
C LEU A 210 12.37 6.81 12.00
N ASP A 211 12.26 5.54 11.64
CA ASP A 211 13.21 4.87 10.73
C ASP A 211 12.61 4.80 9.33
N LEU A 212 13.25 5.48 8.38
CA LEU A 212 12.87 5.53 6.96
C LEU A 212 13.86 4.78 6.05
N SER A 213 14.80 4.02 6.62
CA SER A 213 15.89 3.37 5.87
C SER A 213 15.43 2.39 4.79
N ASN A 214 14.24 1.79 4.94
CA ASN A 214 13.64 0.88 3.96
C ASN A 214 12.65 1.58 3.01
N ASN A 215 12.31 2.84 3.25
CA ASN A 215 11.30 3.59 2.51
C ASN A 215 11.96 4.55 1.51
N THR A 216 12.92 4.04 0.73
CA THR A 216 13.79 4.84 -0.16
C THR A 216 13.05 5.46 -1.35
N ALA A 217 11.80 5.06 -1.59
CA ALA A 217 10.96 5.57 -2.66
C ALA A 217 10.20 6.87 -2.27
N ILE A 218 10.23 7.28 -1.00
CA ILE A 218 9.49 8.46 -0.54
C ILE A 218 9.96 9.72 -1.28
N GLU A 219 9.00 10.46 -1.83
CA GLU A 219 9.17 11.76 -2.48
C GLU A 219 8.63 12.90 -1.61
N ASP A 220 7.52 12.66 -0.91
CA ASP A 220 6.84 13.66 -0.07
C ASP A 220 6.76 13.16 1.38
N PHE A 221 7.44 13.87 2.28
CA PHE A 221 7.48 13.50 3.69
C PHE A 221 7.11 14.67 4.60
N ASN A 222 6.08 14.45 5.42
CA ASN A 222 5.64 15.39 6.45
C ASN A 222 5.59 14.72 7.83
N SER A 223 6.41 15.22 8.76
CA SER A 223 6.47 14.85 10.18
C SER A 223 6.24 16.03 11.11
N PHE A 224 5.61 17.11 10.61
CA PHE A 224 5.30 18.32 11.37
C PHE A 224 4.67 18.00 12.74
N ASN A 225 5.07 18.74 13.78
CA ASN A 225 4.52 18.63 15.14
C ASN A 225 4.60 17.19 15.67
N ASN A 226 5.83 16.79 15.99
CA ASN A 226 6.19 15.54 16.66
C ASN A 226 7.26 15.85 17.72
N ASN A 227 7.87 14.81 18.32
CA ASN A 227 8.94 14.96 19.30
C ASN A 227 10.27 14.40 18.77
N LEU A 228 10.52 14.48 17.45
CA LEU A 228 11.72 13.90 16.84
C LEU A 228 12.96 14.66 17.32
N ILE A 229 13.92 13.92 17.89
CA ILE A 229 15.22 14.46 18.33
C ILE A 229 16.28 14.32 17.21
N GLN A 230 16.10 13.29 16.38
CA GLN A 230 16.96 13.01 15.23
C GLN A 230 16.09 12.54 14.07
N LEU A 231 16.55 12.78 12.85
CA LEU A 231 15.92 12.33 11.63
C LEU A 231 17.01 11.98 10.61
N ASP A 232 17.05 10.72 10.19
CA ASP A 232 17.94 10.25 9.12
C ASP A 232 17.14 10.09 7.83
N VAL A 233 17.46 10.92 6.83
CA VAL A 233 16.87 10.90 5.48
C VAL A 233 17.92 10.63 4.40
N THR A 234 19.12 10.19 4.78
CA THR A 234 20.28 10.06 3.89
C THR A 234 20.08 9.00 2.78
N ASN A 235 19.19 8.03 3.01
CA ASN A 235 18.79 7.01 2.04
C ASN A 235 17.55 7.38 1.21
N ASN A 236 16.84 8.46 1.56
CA ASN A 236 15.60 8.89 0.89
C ASN A 236 15.93 9.90 -0.22
N THR A 237 16.79 9.49 -1.16
CA THR A 237 17.36 10.39 -2.20
C THR A 237 16.34 10.94 -3.19
N ASN A 238 15.12 10.39 -3.21
CA ASN A 238 14.02 10.83 -4.07
C ASN A 238 13.17 11.95 -3.43
N LEU A 239 13.45 12.38 -2.20
CA LEU A 239 12.71 13.44 -1.53
C LEU A 239 12.70 14.73 -2.36
N LYS A 240 11.49 15.23 -2.59
CA LYS A 240 11.17 16.53 -3.20
C LYS A 240 10.65 17.51 -2.15
N THR A 241 9.84 16.99 -1.22
CA THR A 241 9.21 17.78 -0.15
C THR A 241 9.58 17.19 1.19
N LEU A 242 10.16 18.00 2.08
CA LEU A 242 10.48 17.60 3.44
C LEU A 242 10.01 18.65 4.46
N TYR A 243 8.96 18.30 5.20
CA TYR A 243 8.46 19.12 6.30
C TYR A 243 8.66 18.39 7.63
N ALA A 244 9.52 18.95 8.49
CA ALA A 244 9.79 18.44 9.83
C ALA A 244 9.77 19.57 10.88
N ALA A 245 8.98 20.61 10.62
CA ALA A 245 8.78 21.70 11.55
C ALA A 245 8.12 21.26 12.87
N ASP A 246 8.32 22.02 13.94
CA ASP A 246 7.81 21.74 15.30
C ASP A 246 8.27 20.35 15.79
N ASN A 247 9.59 20.22 15.95
CA ASN A 247 10.28 19.04 16.46
C ASN A 247 11.45 19.49 17.38
N GLN A 248 12.38 18.59 17.71
CA GLN A 248 13.50 18.86 18.61
C GLN A 248 14.86 18.60 17.94
N LEU A 249 14.93 18.69 16.60
CA LEU A 249 16.13 18.38 15.83
C LEU A 249 17.25 19.39 16.14
N THR A 250 18.45 18.89 16.39
CA THR A 250 19.66 19.72 16.59
C THR A 250 20.59 19.74 15.38
N GLU A 251 20.48 18.72 14.53
CA GLU A 251 21.24 18.55 13.30
C GLU A 251 20.39 17.84 12.25
N ILE A 252 20.75 18.02 10.99
CA ILE A 252 20.17 17.29 9.87
C ILE A 252 21.22 17.13 8.77
N ASP A 253 21.32 15.94 8.19
CA ASP A 253 22.08 15.68 6.98
C ASP A 253 21.12 15.48 5.81
N ILE A 254 21.16 16.42 4.87
CA ILE A 254 20.40 16.39 3.61
C ILE A 254 21.31 16.41 2.38
N SER A 255 22.59 16.04 2.53
CA SER A 255 23.58 16.17 1.46
C SER A 255 23.28 15.30 0.23
N ASN A 256 22.54 14.20 0.44
CA ASN A 256 22.15 13.25 -0.61
C ASN A 256 20.76 13.53 -1.20
N ASN A 257 19.98 14.43 -0.60
CA ASN A 257 18.60 14.74 -1.02
C ASN A 257 18.61 15.88 -2.07
N THR A 258 19.32 15.65 -3.18
CA THR A 258 19.56 16.66 -4.22
C THR A 258 18.30 17.02 -5.04
N SER A 259 17.23 16.24 -4.90
CA SER A 259 15.93 16.47 -5.53
C SER A 259 14.98 17.36 -4.72
N LEU A 260 15.39 17.83 -3.53
CA LEU A 260 14.55 18.71 -2.71
C LEU A 260 14.20 20.02 -3.43
N ILE A 261 12.91 20.35 -3.42
CA ILE A 261 12.28 21.55 -3.95
C ILE A 261 11.76 22.41 -2.79
N GLU A 262 11.13 21.78 -1.80
CA GLU A 262 10.54 22.45 -0.65
C GLU A 262 11.04 21.86 0.67
N LEU A 263 11.49 22.72 1.59
CA LEU A 263 12.09 22.33 2.85
C LEU A 263 11.59 23.20 4.01
N SER A 264 11.06 22.58 5.06
CA SER A 264 10.73 23.27 6.31
C SER A 264 11.25 22.53 7.54
N PHE A 265 12.09 23.24 8.31
CA PHE A 265 12.57 22.84 9.64
C PHE A 265 12.26 23.93 10.68
N GLN A 266 11.20 24.71 10.49
CA GLN A 266 10.78 25.73 11.47
C GLN A 266 10.59 25.12 12.86
N ASP A 267 10.79 25.92 13.91
CA ASP A 267 10.52 25.48 15.30
C ASP A 267 11.30 24.20 15.66
N ASN A 268 12.63 24.26 15.50
CA ASN A 268 13.56 23.20 15.89
C ASN A 268 14.74 23.81 16.67
N ASN A 269 15.80 23.04 16.90
CA ASN A 269 16.99 23.47 17.62
C ASN A 269 18.26 23.43 16.75
N LEU A 270 18.13 23.55 15.42
CA LEU A 270 19.27 23.45 14.50
C LEU A 270 20.29 24.55 14.76
N ILE A 271 21.57 24.18 14.81
CA ILE A 271 22.69 25.13 15.00
C ILE A 271 23.39 25.46 13.67
N ALA A 272 23.32 24.54 12.72
CA ALA A 272 23.82 24.70 11.36
C ALA A 272 23.01 23.84 10.39
N ILE A 273 23.04 24.21 9.12
CA ILE A 273 22.48 23.43 8.01
C ILE A 273 23.38 23.63 6.78
N ASP A 274 23.72 22.54 6.09
CA ASP A 274 24.45 22.59 4.82
C ASP A 274 23.47 22.38 3.67
N LEU A 275 23.35 23.40 2.82
CA LEU A 275 22.43 23.44 1.67
C LEU A 275 23.18 23.35 0.33
N THR A 276 24.48 23.09 0.36
CA THR A 276 25.37 23.16 -0.82
C THR A 276 24.91 22.27 -1.98
N ASN A 277 24.34 21.10 -1.68
CA ASN A 277 23.92 20.12 -2.68
C ASN A 277 22.43 20.24 -3.07
N ASN A 278 21.64 21.05 -2.37
CA ASN A 278 20.19 21.15 -2.56
C ASN A 278 19.85 22.27 -3.56
N THR A 279 20.47 22.24 -4.74
CA THR A 279 20.44 23.33 -5.73
C THR A 279 19.07 23.55 -6.38
N ASN A 280 18.13 22.63 -6.19
CA ASN A 280 16.77 22.69 -6.72
C ASN A 280 15.75 23.31 -5.74
N LEU A 281 16.20 23.78 -4.56
CA LEU A 281 15.30 24.38 -3.58
C LEU A 281 14.66 25.68 -4.10
N GLU A 282 13.34 25.69 -4.14
CA GLU A 282 12.47 26.82 -4.49
C GLU A 282 11.92 27.48 -3.20
N GLU A 283 11.62 26.69 -2.17
CA GLU A 283 11.09 27.18 -0.88
C GLU A 283 11.89 26.64 0.32
N LEU A 284 12.30 27.55 1.22
CA LEU A 284 13.08 27.22 2.41
C LEU A 284 12.58 27.97 3.65
N PHE A 285 12.17 27.22 4.66
CA PHE A 285 11.65 27.74 5.93
C PHE A 285 12.46 27.22 7.13
N LEU A 286 13.15 28.12 7.82
CA LEU A 286 14.10 27.83 8.91
C LEU A 286 13.85 28.70 10.15
N ASP A 287 12.68 29.32 10.26
CA ASP A 287 12.34 30.18 11.39
C ASP A 287 12.46 29.45 12.73
N ASN A 288 12.74 30.18 13.81
CA ASN A 288 12.77 29.65 15.18
C ASN A 288 13.73 28.46 15.32
N ASN A 289 15.02 28.71 15.05
CA ASN A 289 16.13 27.77 15.25
C ASN A 289 17.28 28.48 15.97
N ASN A 290 18.44 27.82 16.10
CA ASN A 290 19.64 28.37 16.74
C ASN A 290 20.78 28.57 15.71
N LEU A 291 20.45 28.84 14.44
CA LEU A 291 21.45 28.96 13.37
C LEU A 291 22.35 30.17 13.61
N THR A 292 23.67 29.98 13.55
CA THR A 292 24.63 31.09 13.73
C THR A 292 25.17 31.65 12.42
N GLN A 293 25.02 30.89 11.34
CA GLN A 293 25.42 31.22 9.99
C GLN A 293 24.51 30.49 9.00
N LEU A 294 24.28 31.09 7.84
CA LEU A 294 23.49 30.49 6.79
C LEU A 294 24.00 30.91 5.41
N ASP A 295 24.21 29.94 4.53
CA ASP A 295 24.67 30.15 3.17
C ASP A 295 23.70 29.48 2.19
N VAL A 296 23.07 30.31 1.35
CA VAL A 296 22.15 29.86 0.27
C VAL A 296 22.70 30.20 -1.12
N SER A 297 24.00 30.49 -1.25
CA SER A 297 24.60 30.94 -2.52
C SER A 297 24.57 29.91 -3.64
N ASN A 298 24.38 28.61 -3.32
CA ASN A 298 24.20 27.55 -4.31
C ASN A 298 22.73 27.30 -4.70
N ASN A 299 21.77 27.92 -4.02
CA ASN A 299 20.33 27.71 -4.22
C ASN A 299 19.78 28.79 -5.17
N SER A 300 20.21 28.72 -6.45
CA SER A 300 19.95 29.78 -7.44
C SER A 300 18.52 29.85 -7.96
N VAL A 301 17.68 28.88 -7.62
CA VAL A 301 16.25 28.85 -7.98
C VAL A 301 15.34 29.20 -6.81
N LEU A 302 15.91 29.58 -5.65
CA LEU A 302 15.13 29.92 -4.46
C LEU A 302 14.24 31.13 -4.71
N GLU A 303 12.94 30.98 -4.43
CA GLU A 303 11.91 32.00 -4.59
C GLU A 303 11.37 32.48 -3.24
N GLN A 304 11.25 31.60 -2.25
CA GLN A 304 10.82 31.93 -0.89
C GLN A 304 11.81 31.46 0.17
N PHE A 305 12.15 32.37 1.10
CA PHE A 305 13.16 32.14 2.13
C PHE A 305 12.78 32.80 3.45
N GLU A 306 12.68 32.02 4.52
CA GLU A 306 12.40 32.51 5.88
C GLU A 306 13.39 31.92 6.89
N CYS A 307 14.04 32.78 7.68
CA CYS A 307 14.97 32.41 8.75
C CYS A 307 14.87 33.36 9.96
N ASP A 308 13.66 33.85 10.23
CA ASP A 308 13.37 34.71 11.37
C ASP A 308 13.70 33.98 12.70
N ASN A 309 14.02 34.75 13.74
CA ASN A 309 14.28 34.23 15.10
C ASN A 309 15.37 33.14 15.12
N ASN A 310 16.56 33.51 14.66
CA ASN A 310 17.79 32.72 14.77
C ASN A 310 18.88 33.57 15.45
N ASP A 311 20.09 33.02 15.57
CA ASP A 311 21.26 33.69 16.13
C ASP A 311 22.30 34.07 15.04
N LEU A 312 21.83 34.36 13.82
CA LEU A 312 22.70 34.55 12.66
C LEU A 312 23.69 35.70 12.89
N SER A 313 24.96 35.43 12.59
CA SER A 313 26.03 36.44 12.53
C SER A 313 26.44 36.75 11.09
N THR A 314 26.23 35.78 10.20
CA THR A 314 26.46 35.88 8.76
C THR A 314 25.30 35.25 8.01
N LEU A 315 24.92 35.89 6.90
CA LEU A 315 23.93 35.38 5.97
C LEU A 315 24.41 35.67 4.55
N ASN A 316 24.58 34.61 3.75
CA ASN A 316 24.98 34.71 2.35
C ASN A 316 23.78 34.44 1.44
N LEU A 317 23.15 35.52 0.96
CA LEU A 317 22.06 35.49 -0.02
C LEU A 317 22.57 35.63 -1.45
N LYS A 318 23.88 35.52 -1.74
CA LYS A 318 24.43 35.73 -3.08
C LYS A 318 24.17 34.53 -4.01
N ASN A 319 22.90 34.28 -4.30
CA ASN A 319 22.42 33.12 -5.05
C ASN A 319 22.14 33.41 -6.53
N GLY A 320 22.41 34.62 -7.01
CA GLY A 320 22.12 35.04 -8.38
C GLY A 320 20.65 35.35 -8.66
N ASN A 321 19.76 35.23 -7.67
CA ASN A 321 18.31 35.33 -7.82
C ASN A 321 17.66 36.39 -6.91
N ASN A 322 18.46 37.30 -6.33
CA ASN A 322 17.95 38.28 -5.37
C ASN A 322 16.71 39.05 -5.87
N THR A 323 16.61 39.38 -7.16
CA THR A 323 15.52 40.21 -7.72
C THR A 323 14.11 39.63 -7.63
N ILE A 324 13.97 38.30 -7.54
CA ILE A 324 12.67 37.64 -7.41
C ILE A 324 12.49 36.95 -6.05
N LEU A 325 13.54 36.90 -5.23
CA LEU A 325 13.51 36.26 -3.93
C LEU A 325 12.66 37.07 -2.96
N ASP A 326 11.69 36.41 -2.34
CA ASP A 326 10.99 36.86 -1.14
C ASP A 326 11.71 36.32 0.09
N ALA A 327 12.41 37.21 0.80
CA ALA A 327 13.30 36.86 1.90
C ALA A 327 12.92 37.51 3.23
N ARG A 328 12.99 36.73 4.32
CA ARG A 328 12.80 37.18 5.70
C ARG A 328 13.92 36.67 6.61
N ALA A 329 14.51 37.57 7.38
CA ALA A 329 15.56 37.28 8.35
C ALA A 329 15.49 38.25 9.56
N LEU A 330 14.29 38.45 10.11
CA LEU A 330 14.03 39.28 11.29
C LEU A 330 14.48 38.59 12.59
N ASN A 331 14.71 39.38 13.63
CA ASN A 331 15.06 38.91 14.97
C ASN A 331 16.33 38.02 14.99
N ASN A 332 17.35 38.42 14.25
CA ASN A 332 18.70 37.91 14.25
C ASN A 332 19.66 38.98 14.83
N PRO A 333 19.71 39.16 16.17
CA PRO A 333 20.33 40.34 16.79
C PRO A 333 21.84 40.47 16.55
N ASN A 334 22.52 39.39 16.15
CA ASN A 334 23.94 39.39 15.84
C ASN A 334 24.25 39.63 14.35
N LEU A 335 23.22 39.67 13.50
CA LEU A 335 23.38 39.84 12.06
C LEU A 335 23.61 41.32 11.76
N THR A 336 24.77 41.64 11.19
CA THR A 336 25.15 43.02 10.88
C THR A 336 25.44 43.25 9.39
N ILE A 337 25.74 42.16 8.68
CA ILE A 337 26.10 42.18 7.26
C ILE A 337 25.46 40.98 6.56
N ILE A 338 24.78 41.24 5.44
CA ILE A 338 24.27 40.22 4.53
C ILE A 338 25.05 40.30 3.21
N CYS A 339 25.50 39.14 2.71
CA CYS A 339 26.08 39.07 1.36
C CYS A 339 24.99 38.97 0.30
N VAL A 340 25.11 39.76 -0.76
CA VAL A 340 24.12 39.87 -1.85
C VAL A 340 24.80 39.92 -3.22
N ASP A 341 24.03 39.71 -4.28
CA ASP A 341 24.52 39.71 -5.67
C ASP A 341 25.03 41.08 -6.12
N GLN A 342 24.33 42.15 -5.74
CA GLN A 342 24.62 43.54 -6.12
C GLN A 342 24.09 44.53 -5.08
N LEU A 343 24.67 45.75 -5.04
CA LEU A 343 24.23 46.83 -4.15
C LEU A 343 23.41 47.91 -4.89
N PRO A 344 22.35 48.47 -4.26
CA PRO A 344 21.65 48.01 -3.05
C PRO A 344 20.73 46.84 -3.43
N PRO A 345 20.39 45.88 -2.56
CA PRO A 345 19.79 44.70 -3.12
C PRO A 345 18.39 45.03 -3.66
N LEU A 346 18.14 44.53 -4.86
CA LEU A 346 16.83 44.45 -5.47
C LEU A 346 16.28 43.09 -5.05
N PHE A 347 15.30 43.11 -4.15
CA PHE A 347 14.49 41.94 -3.77
C PHE A 347 13.05 42.16 -4.22
N ASN A 348 12.27 41.08 -4.37
CA ASN A 348 10.83 41.22 -4.50
C ASN A 348 10.25 41.74 -3.17
N THR A 349 10.55 41.01 -2.09
CA THR A 349 10.31 41.43 -0.71
C THR A 349 11.53 41.09 0.14
N LEU A 350 11.96 42.03 0.99
CA LEU A 350 13.00 41.77 1.99
C LEU A 350 12.58 42.36 3.34
N LEU A 351 12.51 41.51 4.37
CA LEU A 351 12.31 41.92 5.76
C LEU A 351 13.51 41.49 6.61
N ILE A 352 14.23 42.46 7.19
CA ILE A 352 15.43 42.24 7.99
C ILE A 352 15.50 43.21 9.16
N ASP A 353 16.36 42.92 10.12
CA ASP A 353 16.56 43.78 11.29
C ASP A 353 17.11 45.18 10.93
N PRO A 354 16.72 46.23 11.68
CA PRO A 354 17.30 47.55 11.51
C PRO A 354 18.81 47.57 11.75
N GLY A 355 19.56 48.25 10.87
CA GLY A 355 21.01 48.43 11.03
C GLY A 355 21.87 47.36 10.33
N VAL A 356 21.24 46.33 9.76
CA VAL A 356 21.92 45.39 8.85
C VAL A 356 22.37 46.12 7.59
N THR A 357 23.60 45.84 7.16
CA THR A 357 24.20 46.38 5.93
C THR A 357 24.42 45.29 4.89
N PHE A 358 24.65 45.68 3.63
CA PHE A 358 24.85 44.74 2.52
C PHE A 358 26.27 44.82 1.96
N THR A 359 26.80 43.69 1.51
CA THR A 359 28.09 43.58 0.81
C THR A 359 28.00 42.64 -0.38
N THR A 360 28.84 42.84 -1.39
CA THR A 360 29.02 41.90 -2.51
C THR A 360 30.28 41.04 -2.35
N THR A 361 31.10 41.33 -1.34
CA THR A 361 32.29 40.57 -0.95
C THR A 361 31.93 39.68 0.22
N CYS A 362 31.64 38.40 -0.06
CA CYS A 362 31.37 37.38 0.96
C CYS A 362 32.70 36.81 1.46
N ASN A 363 32.83 36.64 2.78
CA ASN A 363 34.01 36.02 3.41
C ASN A 363 33.65 34.65 3.96
#